data_AF-A0A2X2BV16-F1
#
_entry.id   AF-A0A2X2BV16-F1
#
_cell.length_a   1.000
_cell.length_b   1.000
_cell.length_c   1.000
_cell.angle_alpha   90.00
_cell.angle_beta   90.00
_cell.angle_gamma   90.00
#
_symmetry.space_group_name_H-M   'P 1'
#
loop_
_entity.id
_entity.type
_entity.pdbx_description
1 polymer ?
#
loop_
_entity_poly.entity_id
_entity_poly.type
_entity_poly.pdbx_seq_one_letter_code
_entity_poly.pdbx_strand_id
1 'polypeptide(L)'
;MDYLAEHQIGIESCLTSNIQTSTIASLAQHPLKKFLEHGIIASLNTDDPAVEGIELKHEYTVAAPAAGLTAAQIRQAQINGLTMAFISQAERDALIKKVSLG
;
A
#
# COMPACT_ATOMS: atom_id res chain seq x y z
N MET A 1 -12.65 -11.51 -3.04
CA MET A 1 -12.36 -10.10 -2.66
C MET A 1 -13.32 -9.64 -1.57
N ASP A 2 -14.61 -9.93 -1.70
CA ASP A 2 -15.65 -9.55 -0.73
C ASP A 2 -15.30 -9.89 0.73
N TYR A 3 -14.94 -11.13 1.02
CA TYR A 3 -14.56 -11.54 2.39
C TYR A 3 -13.44 -10.67 3.00
N LEU A 4 -12.44 -10.28 2.20
CA LEU A 4 -11.34 -9.43 2.68
C LEU A 4 -11.84 -8.02 3.01
N ALA A 5 -12.72 -7.46 2.18
CA ALA A 5 -13.31 -6.15 2.40
C ALA A 5 -14.28 -6.19 3.59
N GLU A 6 -15.21 -7.16 3.65
CA GLU A 6 -16.20 -7.30 4.71
C GLU A 6 -15.56 -7.49 6.10
N HIS A 7 -14.48 -8.25 6.17
CA HIS A 7 -13.77 -8.51 7.43
C HIS A 7 -12.57 -7.59 7.67
N GLN A 8 -12.37 -6.58 6.81
CA GLN A 8 -11.30 -5.59 6.94
C GLN A 8 -9.90 -6.25 7.09
N ILE A 9 -9.68 -7.34 6.35
CA ILE A 9 -8.39 -8.05 6.34
C ILE A 9 -7.41 -7.27 5.47
N GLY A 10 -6.35 -6.77 6.08
CA GLY A 10 -5.33 -5.95 5.42
C GLY A 10 -4.53 -6.73 4.38
N ILE A 11 -4.16 -6.05 3.29
CA ILE A 11 -3.27 -6.57 2.24
C ILE A 11 -2.03 -5.70 2.13
N GLU A 12 -0.87 -6.31 2.33
CA GLU A 12 0.44 -5.69 2.18
C GLU A 12 0.90 -5.84 0.73
N SER A 13 0.90 -4.77 -0.07
CA SER A 13 1.27 -4.83 -1.48
C SER A 13 2.69 -4.29 -1.72
N CYS A 14 3.53 -5.09 -2.37
CA CYS A 14 4.91 -4.77 -2.69
C CYS A 14 5.11 -4.76 -4.21
N LEU A 15 4.99 -3.59 -4.85
CA LEU A 15 4.83 -3.51 -6.31
C LEU A 15 6.10 -3.93 -7.04
N THR A 16 7.24 -3.40 -6.61
CA THR A 16 8.55 -3.73 -7.21
C THR A 16 8.92 -5.19 -6.95
N SER A 17 8.82 -5.67 -5.71
CA SER A 17 8.95 -7.09 -5.35
C SER A 17 8.14 -8.00 -6.28
N ASN A 18 6.86 -7.72 -6.49
CA ASN A 18 5.96 -8.56 -7.31
C ASN A 18 6.41 -8.65 -8.78
N ILE A 19 7.07 -7.61 -9.31
CA ILE A 19 7.70 -7.65 -10.64
C ILE A 19 8.99 -8.46 -10.61
N GLN A 20 9.88 -8.19 -9.66
CA GLN A 20 11.20 -8.82 -9.60
C GLN A 20 11.12 -10.33 -9.30
N THR A 21 10.09 -10.76 -8.56
CA THR A 21 9.78 -12.18 -8.30
C THR A 21 9.01 -12.86 -9.43
N SER A 22 8.69 -12.14 -10.53
CA SER A 22 7.84 -12.63 -11.62
C SER A 22 6.44 -13.08 -11.19
N THR A 23 5.97 -12.62 -10.01
CA THR A 23 4.60 -12.86 -9.53
C THR A 23 3.56 -12.18 -10.44
N ILE A 24 3.93 -11.02 -11.00
CA ILE A 24 3.17 -10.36 -12.07
C ILE A 24 4.10 -10.02 -13.25
N ALA A 25 3.53 -9.95 -14.45
CA ALA A 25 4.29 -9.66 -15.66
C ALA A 25 4.54 -8.16 -15.90
N SER A 26 3.68 -7.28 -15.36
CA SER A 26 3.81 -5.83 -15.51
C SER A 26 3.02 -5.08 -14.45
N LEU A 27 3.49 -3.89 -14.04
CA LEU A 27 2.83 -3.09 -13.01
C LEU A 27 1.40 -2.71 -13.39
N ALA A 28 1.12 -2.48 -14.68
CA ALA A 28 -0.22 -2.19 -15.17
C ALA A 28 -1.25 -3.31 -14.90
N GLN A 29 -0.78 -4.53 -14.61
CA GLN A 29 -1.62 -5.68 -14.25
C GLN A 29 -1.70 -5.93 -12.73
N HIS A 30 -0.99 -5.13 -11.91
CA HIS A 30 -0.98 -5.32 -10.46
C HIS A 30 -2.38 -5.13 -9.86
N PRO A 31 -2.85 -6.02 -8.95
CA PRO A 31 -4.23 -6.00 -8.46
C PRO A 31 -4.54 -4.88 -7.45
N LEU A 32 -3.52 -4.19 -6.93
CA LEU A 32 -3.66 -3.14 -5.90
C LEU A 32 -4.76 -2.11 -6.22
N LYS A 33 -4.84 -1.63 -7.46
CA LYS A 33 -5.90 -0.68 -7.85
C LYS A 33 -7.29 -1.27 -7.64
N LYS A 34 -7.50 -2.52 -8.06
CA LYS A 34 -8.76 -3.25 -7.91
C LYS A 34 -9.08 -3.51 -6.43
N PHE A 35 -8.07 -3.81 -5.61
CA PHE A 35 -8.25 -3.97 -4.16
C PHE A 35 -8.80 -2.69 -3.53
N LEU A 36 -8.17 -1.55 -3.83
CA LEU A 36 -8.61 -0.24 -3.31
C LEU A 36 -10.02 0.13 -3.81
N GLU A 37 -10.32 -0.10 -5.09
CA GLU A 37 -11.65 0.15 -5.68
C GLU A 37 -12.74 -0.76 -5.09
N HIS A 38 -12.36 -1.97 -4.64
CA HIS A 38 -13.26 -2.92 -3.99
C HIS A 38 -13.40 -2.68 -2.47
N GLY A 39 -12.76 -1.65 -1.92
CA GLY A 39 -12.81 -1.34 -0.49
C GLY A 39 -11.95 -2.26 0.40
N ILE A 40 -11.03 -3.04 -0.19
CA ILE A 40 -10.04 -3.79 0.59
C ILE A 40 -9.02 -2.80 1.19
N ILE A 41 -8.68 -2.97 2.46
CA ILE A 41 -7.62 -2.21 3.12
C ILE A 41 -6.26 -2.70 2.59
N ALA A 42 -5.81 -2.14 1.47
CA ALA A 42 -4.49 -2.43 0.90
C ALA A 42 -3.50 -1.28 1.11
N SER A 43 -2.25 -1.58 1.40
CA SER A 43 -1.15 -0.64 1.64
C SER A 43 -0.03 -0.79 0.61
N LEU A 44 0.89 0.19 0.55
CA LEU A 44 2.13 0.14 -0.24
C LEU A 44 3.32 -0.14 0.67
N ASN A 45 4.10 -1.17 0.36
CA ASN A 45 5.26 -1.63 1.11
C ASN A 45 6.43 -1.95 0.18
N THR A 46 7.63 -2.09 0.75
CA THR A 46 8.85 -2.36 -0.03
C THR A 46 9.20 -3.82 -0.17
N ASP A 47 8.80 -4.69 0.78
CA ASP A 47 9.39 -6.03 0.95
C ASP A 47 10.89 -5.94 1.27
N ASP A 48 11.79 -6.07 0.28
CA ASP A 48 13.24 -6.18 0.45
C ASP A 48 14.02 -5.01 -0.23
N PRO A 49 14.02 -3.78 0.33
CA PRO A 49 14.63 -2.59 -0.30
C PRO A 49 16.05 -2.79 -0.86
N ALA A 50 16.92 -3.44 -0.10
CA ALA A 50 18.32 -3.63 -0.45
C ALA A 50 18.53 -4.64 -1.59
N VAL A 51 17.68 -5.68 -1.66
CA VAL A 51 17.69 -6.66 -2.74
C VAL A 51 17.10 -6.05 -4.00
N GLU A 52 16.03 -5.27 -3.85
CA GLU A 52 15.28 -4.71 -4.95
C GLU A 52 15.89 -3.43 -5.54
N GLY A 53 16.82 -2.80 -4.81
CA GLY A 53 17.49 -1.57 -5.22
C GLY A 53 16.58 -0.33 -5.19
N ILE A 54 15.58 -0.33 -4.32
CA ILE A 54 14.59 0.74 -4.16
C ILE A 54 14.41 1.14 -2.70
N GLU A 55 13.72 2.25 -2.48
CA GLU A 55 13.29 2.72 -1.15
C GLU A 55 11.78 2.98 -1.17
N LEU A 56 11.15 3.13 -0.01
CA LEU A 56 9.69 3.34 0.07
C LEU A 56 9.20 4.49 -0.82
N LYS A 57 9.98 5.56 -0.97
CA LYS A 57 9.64 6.67 -1.87
C LYS A 57 9.41 6.21 -3.31
N HIS A 58 10.20 5.24 -3.82
CA HIS A 58 10.07 4.70 -5.16
C HIS A 58 8.70 4.03 -5.36
N GLU A 59 8.25 3.22 -4.40
CA GLU A 59 6.94 2.56 -4.45
C GLU A 59 5.81 3.58 -4.64
N TYR A 60 5.89 4.72 -3.94
CA TYR A 60 4.89 5.78 -4.00
C TYR A 60 4.98 6.65 -5.25
N THR A 61 6.20 7.03 -5.67
CA THR A 61 6.38 8.03 -6.74
C THR A 61 6.58 7.45 -8.13
N VAL A 62 6.93 6.16 -8.24
CA VAL A 62 7.22 5.49 -9.51
C VAL A 62 6.32 4.27 -9.70
N ALA A 63 6.38 3.30 -8.80
CA ALA A 63 5.70 2.02 -9.00
C ALA A 63 4.16 2.15 -8.94
N ALA A 64 3.62 2.89 -7.96
CA ALA A 64 2.18 3.06 -7.81
C ALA A 64 1.52 3.81 -8.99
N PRO A 65 2.08 4.93 -9.50
CA PRO A 65 1.62 5.54 -10.75
C PRO A 65 1.71 4.59 -11.95
N ALA A 66 2.79 3.81 -12.07
CA ALA A 66 2.95 2.82 -13.14
C ALA A 66 1.96 1.65 -13.03
N ALA A 67 1.49 1.34 -11.82
CA ALA A 67 0.40 0.41 -11.55
C ALA A 67 -1.00 1.03 -11.78
N GLY A 68 -1.07 2.28 -12.25
CA GLY A 68 -2.31 2.96 -12.63
C GLY A 68 -3.11 3.51 -11.46
N LEU A 69 -2.50 3.63 -10.26
CA LEU A 69 -3.13 4.28 -9.12
C LEU A 69 -3.17 5.80 -9.33
N THR A 70 -4.29 6.39 -8.98
CA THR A 70 -4.44 7.85 -8.88
C THR A 70 -3.79 8.38 -7.60
N ALA A 71 -3.52 9.70 -7.53
CA ALA A 71 -3.03 10.33 -6.31
C ALA A 71 -3.94 10.08 -5.09
N ALA A 72 -5.25 10.05 -5.31
CA ALA A 72 -6.22 9.73 -4.25
C ALA A 72 -6.09 8.28 -3.76
N GLN A 73 -5.91 7.32 -4.67
CA GLN A 73 -5.69 5.91 -4.34
C GLN A 73 -4.33 5.70 -3.63
N ILE A 74 -3.28 6.39 -4.05
CA ILE A 74 -1.97 6.35 -3.38
C ILE A 74 -2.10 6.87 -1.94
N ARG A 75 -2.82 7.99 -1.74
CA ARG A 75 -3.10 8.52 -0.40
C ARG A 75 -3.95 7.54 0.42
N GLN A 76 -4.93 6.87 -0.19
CA GLN A 76 -5.73 5.86 0.49
C GLN A 76 -4.87 4.68 0.95
N ALA A 77 -3.96 4.18 0.11
CA ALA A 77 -3.03 3.12 0.47
C ALA A 77 -2.09 3.52 1.64
N GLN A 78 -1.66 4.79 1.67
CA GLN A 78 -0.90 5.33 2.79
C GLN A 78 -1.69 5.31 4.10
N ILE A 79 -2.95 5.75 4.07
CA ILE A 79 -3.85 5.74 5.23
C ILE A 79 -4.10 4.31 5.68
N ASN A 80 -4.38 3.41 4.74
CA ASN A 80 -4.60 1.99 4.99
C ASN A 80 -3.42 1.34 5.70
N GLY A 81 -2.18 1.69 5.34
CA GLY A 81 -0.98 1.20 6.02
C GLY A 81 -0.98 1.54 7.51
N LEU A 82 -1.43 2.74 7.89
CA LEU A 82 -1.66 3.03 9.30
C LEU A 82 -2.86 2.22 9.81
N THR A 83 -4.03 2.26 9.15
CA THR A 83 -5.29 1.58 9.53
C THR A 83 -5.06 0.13 9.97
N MET A 84 -4.31 -0.65 9.20
CA MET A 84 -4.06 -2.07 9.46
C MET A 84 -2.89 -2.35 10.41
N ALA A 85 -2.15 -1.33 10.85
CA ALA A 85 -0.99 -1.51 11.73
C ALA A 85 -1.39 -2.14 13.08
N PHE A 86 -0.58 -3.08 13.56
CA PHE A 86 -0.72 -3.75 14.85
C PHE A 86 -0.24 -2.86 16.00
N ILE A 87 -0.95 -1.75 16.21
CA ILE A 87 -0.71 -0.77 17.26
C ILE A 87 -2.01 -0.44 17.97
N SER A 88 -1.91 0.09 19.18
CA SER A 88 -3.08 0.57 19.92
C SER A 88 -3.72 1.79 19.25
N GLN A 89 -4.99 2.03 19.55
CA GLN A 89 -5.69 3.23 19.09
C GLN A 89 -4.99 4.52 19.57
N ALA A 90 -4.45 4.53 20.79
CA ALA A 90 -3.75 5.68 21.33
C ALA A 90 -2.46 6.00 20.55
N GLU A 91 -1.68 4.98 20.18
CA GLU A 91 -0.46 5.17 19.36
C GLU A 91 -0.81 5.67 17.96
N ARG A 92 -1.88 5.12 17.35
CA ARG A 92 -2.40 5.56 16.07
C ARG A 92 -2.80 7.04 16.10
N ASP A 93 -3.57 7.45 17.11
CA ASP A 93 -4.02 8.84 17.26
C ASP A 93 -2.83 9.78 17.49
N ALA A 94 -1.83 9.34 18.25
CA ALA A 94 -0.60 10.11 18.47
C ALA A 94 0.18 10.32 17.16
N LEU A 95 0.28 9.31 16.29
CA LEU A 95 0.91 9.43 14.97
C LEU A 95 0.14 10.39 14.05
N ILE A 96 -1.18 10.27 13.99
CA ILE A 96 -2.04 11.17 13.19
C ILE A 96 -1.85 12.61 13.67
N LYS A 97 -1.91 12.84 14.99
CA LYS A 97 -1.73 14.17 15.58
C LYS A 97 -0.35 14.75 15.26
N LYS A 98 0.72 13.94 15.36
CA LYS A 98 2.08 14.37 15.08
C LYS A 98 2.25 14.88 13.65
N VAL A 99 1.62 14.23 12.67
CA VAL A 99 1.74 14.59 11.25
C VAL A 99 0.75 15.69 10.85
N SER A 100 -0.41 15.79 11.49
CA SER A 100 -1.42 16.83 11.19
C SER A 100 -1.04 18.23 11.67
N LEU A 101 -0.02 18.34 12.52
CA LEU A 101 0.49 19.60 13.07
C LEU A 101 1.67 20.19 12.28
N GLY A 102 2.14 19.49 11.24
CA GLY A 102 3.15 19.97 10.30
C GLY A 102 2.54 20.32 8.95
#